data_AF-A0A3C0TDW8-F1
#
_entry.id   AF-A0A3C0TDW8-F1
#
_cell.length_a   1.000
_cell.length_b   1.000
_cell.length_c   1.000
_cell.angle_alpha   90.00
_cell.angle_beta   90.00
_cell.angle_gamma   90.00
#
_symmetry.space_group_name_H-M   'P 1'
#
loop_
_entity.id
_entity.type
_entity.pdbx_description
1 polymer ?
#
loop_
_entity_poly.entity_id
_entity_poly.type
_entity_poly.pdbx_seq_one_letter_code
_entity_poly.pdbx_strand_id
1 'polypeptide(L)' 'MKILAIDTLHCDAGWRNFSYVKITTDEDIVGYSEYNESYGSKGVSGVIEKLVPVLVGRDALANEVVFAHLYAMTRQAP' A
#
# COMPACT_ATOMS: atom_id res chain seq x y z
N MET A 1 -1.19 -9.36 -15.20
CA MET A 1 -0.85 -9.33 -13.77
C MET A 1 -1.70 -8.31 -13.02
N LYS A 2 -2.89 -8.72 -12.57
CA LYS A 2 -3.81 -7.90 -11.77
C LYS A 2 -3.57 -8.07 -10.28
N ILE A 3 -3.79 -7.02 -9.51
CA ILE A 3 -3.77 -7.05 -8.05
C ILE A 3 -5.03 -7.77 -7.54
N LEU A 4 -4.85 -8.82 -6.74
CA LEU A 4 -5.93 -9.53 -6.05
C LEU A 4 -6.16 -9.01 -4.64
N ALA A 5 -5.08 -8.77 -3.90
CA ALA A 5 -5.13 -8.35 -2.51
C ALA A 5 -3.93 -7.47 -2.15
N ILE A 6 -4.15 -6.57 -1.21
CA ILE A 6 -3.11 -5.75 -0.58
C ILE A 6 -3.31 -5.82 0.93
N ASP A 7 -2.31 -6.32 1.65
CA ASP A 7 -2.34 -6.49 3.10
C ASP A 7 -1.28 -5.62 3.77
N THR A 8 -1.61 -5.05 4.94
CA THR A 8 -0.67 -4.42 5.87
C THR A 8 -0.22 -5.45 6.90
N LEU A 9 1.09 -5.58 7.09
CA LEU A 9 1.72 -6.53 8.01
C LEU A 9 2.58 -5.78 9.01
N HIS A 10 2.60 -6.21 10.26
CA HIS A 10 3.41 -5.59 11.31
C HIS A 10 4.16 -6.65 12.10
N CYS A 11 5.41 -6.36 12.43
CA CYS A 11 6.17 -7.16 13.39
C CYS A 11 6.94 -6.28 14.38
N ASP A 12 7.18 -6.85 15.56
CA ASP A 12 7.98 -6.22 16.60
C ASP A 12 9.45 -6.18 16.17
N ALA A 13 10.06 -4.99 16.25
CA ALA A 13 11.47 -4.74 15.99
C ALA A 13 12.16 -4.11 17.22
N GLY A 14 11.65 -4.42 18.43
CA GLY A 14 12.20 -4.02 19.72
C GLY A 14 11.70 -2.64 20.14
N TRP A 15 12.41 -1.58 19.77
CA TRP A 15 12.02 -0.21 20.16
C TRP A 15 10.99 0.43 19.21
N ARG A 16 10.64 -0.27 18.12
CA ARG A 16 9.65 0.13 17.12
C ARG A 16 9.04 -1.09 16.42
N ASN A 17 8.03 -0.85 15.59
CA ASN A 17 7.49 -1.87 14.68
C ASN A 17 8.05 -1.70 13.27
N PHE A 18 8.35 -2.79 12.59
CA PHE A 18 8.41 -2.80 11.12
C PHE A 18 7.02 -3.02 10.56
N SER A 19 6.75 -2.35 9.44
CA SER A 19 5.48 -2.45 8.74
C SER A 19 5.73 -2.73 7.27
N TYR A 20 4.93 -3.61 6.69
CA TYR A 20 5.09 -4.03 5.29
C TYR A 20 3.76 -3.95 4.56
N VAL A 21 3.83 -3.63 3.28
CA VAL A 21 2.72 -3.86 2.34
C VAL A 21 3.03 -5.13 1.57
N LYS A 22 2.05 -6.04 1.52
CA LYS A 22 2.09 -7.25 0.70
C LYS A 22 1.06 -7.11 -0.42
N ILE A 23 1.49 -7.22 -1.67
CA ILE A 23 0.62 -7.19 -2.85
C ILE A 23 0.62 -8.59 -3.47
N THR A 24 -0.56 -9.19 -3.59
CA THR A 24 -0.73 -10.51 -4.24
C THR A 24 -1.40 -10.32 -5.60
N THR A 25 -0.89 -10.98 -6.64
CA THR A 25 -1.42 -10.87 -8.01
C THR A 25 -2.11 -12.15 -8.49
N ASP A 26 -2.80 -12.07 -9.64
CA ASP A 26 -3.45 -13.19 -10.33
C ASP A 26 -2.49 -14.15 -11.04
N GLU A 27 -1.19 -13.89 -10.96
CA GLU A 27 -0.12 -14.70 -11.55
C GLU A 27 0.77 -15.35 -10.47
N ASP A 28 0.24 -15.49 -9.23
CA ASP A 28 0.95 -16.05 -8.07
C ASP A 28 2.25 -15.30 -7.68
N ILE A 29 2.38 -14.05 -8.11
CA ILE A 29 3.49 -13.17 -7.73
C ILE A 29 3.10 -12.37 -6.50
N VAL A 30 4.03 -12.28 -5.54
CA VAL A 30 3.87 -11.47 -4.34
C VAL A 30 4.94 -10.39 -4.30
N GLY A 31 4.50 -9.13 -4.29
CA GLY A 31 5.35 -7.96 -4.08
C GLY A 31 5.34 -7.51 -2.63
N TYR A 32 6.49 -7.07 -2.13
CA TYR A 32 6.63 -6.52 -0.78
C TYR A 32 7.27 -5.13 -0.81
N SER A 33 6.84 -4.27 0.10
CA SER A 33 7.57 -3.06 0.49
C SER A 33 7.56 -2.89 2.00
N GLU A 34 8.53 -2.13 2.52
CA GLU A 34 8.57 -1.71 3.92
C GLU A 34 8.11 -0.24 4.03
N TYR A 35 7.38 0.08 5.09
CA TYR A 35 7.10 1.45 5.50
C TYR A 35 7.25 1.61 7.02
N ASN A 36 7.29 2.86 7.48
CA ASN A 36 7.48 3.17 8.89
C ASN A 36 6.41 4.11 9.43
N GLU A 37 5.93 3.81 10.64
CA GLU A 37 5.00 4.65 11.42
C GLU A 37 5.59 5.17 12.73
N SER A 38 6.83 4.81 13.02
CA SER A 38 7.48 5.09 14.31
C SER A 38 8.19 6.43 14.33
N TYR A 39 8.39 7.07 13.17
CA TYR A 39 9.09 8.34 13.03
C TYR A 39 8.15 9.48 12.60
N GLY A 40 7.18 9.79 13.45
CA GLY A 40 6.23 10.89 13.23
C GLY A 40 5.16 10.63 12.15
N SER A 41 5.05 9.39 11.67
CA SER A 41 4.20 8.96 10.56
C SER A 41 3.07 8.04 10.99
N LYS A 42 2.49 8.28 12.17
CA LYS A 42 1.36 7.48 12.67
C LYS A 42 0.16 7.59 11.73
N GLY A 43 -0.46 6.46 11.40
CA GLY A 43 -1.67 6.38 10.59
C GLY A 43 -1.44 6.02 9.11
N VAL A 44 -0.20 5.77 8.67
CA VAL A 44 0.09 5.35 7.28
C VAL A 44 -0.64 4.07 6.89
N SER A 45 -0.75 3.08 7.78
CA SER A 45 -1.50 1.83 7.55
C SER A 45 -2.97 2.12 7.27
N GLY A 46 -3.58 2.98 8.08
CA GLY A 46 -4.98 3.38 7.89
C GLY A 46 -5.20 4.13 6.58
N VAL A 47 -4.20 4.86 6.07
CA VAL A 47 -4.26 5.46 4.72
C VAL A 47 -4.16 4.38 3.65
N ILE A 48 -3.17 3.48 3.76
CA ILE A 48 -2.99 2.36 2.81
C ILE A 48 -4.28 1.55 2.68
N GLU A 49 -4.83 1.09 3.80
CA GLU A 49 -6.04 0.27 3.88
C GLU A 49 -7.25 0.95 3.22
N LYS A 50 -7.39 2.27 3.36
CA LYS A 50 -8.46 3.04 2.70
C LYS A 50 -8.27 3.18 1.20
N LEU A 51 -7.04 3.07 0.69
CA LEU A 51 -6.72 3.14 -0.74
C LEU A 51 -6.76 1.75 -1.41
N VAL A 52 -6.67 0.64 -0.66
CA VAL A 52 -6.71 -0.71 -1.23
C VAL A 52 -7.91 -0.95 -2.15
N PRO A 53 -9.16 -0.57 -1.81
CA PRO A 53 -10.32 -0.87 -2.65
C PRO A 53 -10.26 -0.29 -4.06
N VAL A 54 -9.52 0.82 -4.27
CA VAL A 54 -9.37 1.42 -5.61
C VAL A 54 -8.28 0.76 -6.46
N LEU A 55 -7.46 -0.11 -5.87
CA LEU A 55 -6.32 -0.77 -6.50
C LEU A 55 -6.59 -2.22 -6.90
N VAL A 56 -7.50 -2.91 -6.18
CA VAL A 56 -7.88 -4.29 -6.53
C VAL A 56 -8.39 -4.36 -7.97
N GLY A 57 -7.88 -5.33 -8.73
CA GLY A 57 -8.19 -5.55 -10.14
C GLY A 57 -7.37 -4.71 -11.13
N ARG A 58 -6.57 -3.74 -10.67
CA ARG A 58 -5.65 -2.98 -11.54
C ARG A 58 -4.42 -3.79 -11.90
N ASP A 59 -3.78 -3.42 -13.00
CA ASP A 59 -2.48 -3.96 -13.41
C ASP A 59 -1.38 -3.56 -12.42
N ALA A 60 -0.68 -4.54 -11.86
CA ALA A 60 0.40 -4.34 -10.90
C ALA A 60 1.63 -3.65 -11.51
N LEU A 61 1.83 -3.73 -12.84
CA LEU A 61 2.95 -3.06 -13.51
C LEU A 61 2.66 -1.60 -13.87
N ALA A 62 1.39 -1.17 -13.84
CA ALA A 62 0.97 0.19 -14.16
C ALA A 62 1.21 1.17 -12.99
N ASN A 63 2.38 1.10 -12.35
CA ASN A 63 2.70 1.78 -11.09
C ASN A 63 2.55 3.32 -11.18
N GLU A 64 3.01 3.96 -12.25
CA GLU A 64 2.87 5.42 -12.45
C GLU A 64 1.41 5.85 -12.65
N VAL A 65 0.61 5.03 -13.35
CA VAL A 65 -0.83 5.29 -13.53
C VAL A 65 -1.55 5.17 -12.19
N VAL A 66 -1.20 4.16 -11.40
CA VAL A 66 -1.69 3.98 -10.03
C VAL A 66 -1.31 5.18 -9.15
N PHE A 67 -0.04 5.60 -9.17
CA PHE A 67 0.45 6.74 -8.42
C PHE A 67 -0.32 8.03 -8.74
N ALA A 68 -0.41 8.37 -10.04
CA ALA A 68 -1.12 9.57 -10.48
C ALA A 68 -2.61 9.56 -10.06
N HIS A 69 -3.26 8.40 -10.14
CA HIS A 69 -4.65 8.24 -9.73
C HIS A 69 -4.84 8.41 -8.22
N LEU A 70 -3.99 7.77 -7.40
CA LEU A 70 -4.04 7.92 -5.95
C LEU A 70 -3.77 9.36 -5.52
N TYR A 71 -2.79 10.02 -6.15
CA TYR A 71 -2.50 11.43 -5.89
C TYR A 71 -3.71 12.33 -6.18
N ALA A 72 -4.38 12.12 -7.32
CA ALA A 72 -5.57 12.89 -7.69
C ALA A 72 -6.71 12.69 -6.67
N MET A 73 -6.88 11.50 -6.12
CA MET A 73 -7.89 11.21 -5.10
C MET A 73 -7.60 11.82 -3.73
N THR A 74 -6.34 11.83 -3.30
CA THR A 74 -5.95 12.30 -1.96
C THR A 74 -5.66 13.80 -1.91
N ARG A 75 -5.60 14.46 -3.06
CA ARG A 75 -5.41 15.91 -3.13
C ARG A 75 -6.66 16.63 -2.61
N GLN A 76 -6.47 17.53 -1.65
CA GLN A 76 -7.53 18.42 -1.20
C GLN A 76 -8.03 19.29 -2.36
N ALA A 77 -9.35 19.37 -2.52
CA ALA A 77 -9.96 20.28 -3.49
C ALA A 77 -9.67 21.75 -3.10
N PRO A 78 -9.54 22.68 -4.06
CA PRO A 78 -9.30 24.09 -3.80
C PRO A 78 -10.35 24.74 -2.89
#